data_AF-A0A9Q8Y542-F1
#
_entry.id   AF-A0A9Q8Y542-F1
#
_cell.length_a   1.000
_cell.length_b   1.000
_cell.length_c   1.000
_cell.angle_alpha   90.00
_cell.angle_beta   90.00
_cell.angle_gamma   90.00
#
_symmetry.space_group_name_H-M   'P 1'
#
loop_
_entity.id
_entity.type
_entity.pdbx_description
1 polymer ?
#
loop_
_entity_poly.entity_id
_entity_poly.type
_entity_poly.pdbx_seq_one_letter_code
_entity_poly.pdbx_strand_id
1 'polypeptide(L)'
;MKSIYSDTYYRNIYTIQSAKNSFSANFARIDEEKLKAILQSGWKGSNFSERLWDNSVNNLPKLLSETLFRGISLGYGADMLAKMARVKLKDFSKYQIHRLVTTETAHITEIANLSSYRESGIKRVEWLATLESHTCDICRQLDGKKFDIEKAQKAPQHPYCRCTLIPITSYDKRIDSLFESIDNKRWNRTPKTGKGKIVKVNTFDEWSKLVNIKV
;
A
#
# COMPACT_ATOMS: atom_id res chain seq x y z
N MET A 1 -4.15 -13.95 1.66
CA MET A 1 -2.79 -13.50 1.26
C MET A 1 -2.28 -14.23 0.02
N LYS A 2 -2.22 -15.57 -0.01
CA LYS A 2 -1.90 -16.36 -1.22
C LYS A 2 -2.78 -16.01 -2.44
N SER A 3 -4.11 -15.95 -2.26
CA SER A 3 -5.04 -15.56 -3.33
C SER A 3 -4.74 -14.16 -3.89
N ILE A 4 -4.62 -13.15 -3.02
CA ILE A 4 -4.32 -11.75 -3.42
C ILE A 4 -3.04 -11.66 -4.26
N TYR A 5 -1.99 -12.39 -3.85
CA TYR A 5 -0.76 -12.46 -4.60
C TYR A 5 -0.98 -13.06 -5.98
N SER A 6 -1.57 -14.27 -6.04
CA SER A 6 -1.79 -14.99 -7.29
C SER A 6 -2.67 -14.20 -8.26
N ASP A 7 -3.78 -13.65 -7.77
CA ASP A 7 -4.71 -12.86 -8.57
C ASP A 7 -4.03 -11.63 -9.14
N THR A 8 -3.24 -10.91 -8.33
CA THR A 8 -2.51 -9.73 -8.80
C THR A 8 -1.42 -10.09 -9.80
N TYR A 9 -0.67 -11.15 -9.54
CA TYR A 9 0.40 -11.64 -10.39
C TYR A 9 -0.13 -12.04 -11.78
N TYR A 10 -1.13 -12.92 -11.83
CA TYR A 10 -1.69 -13.39 -13.10
C TYR A 10 -2.42 -12.27 -13.84
N ARG A 11 -3.16 -11.40 -13.13
CA ARG A 11 -3.80 -10.23 -13.75
C ARG A 11 -2.78 -9.32 -14.41
N ASN A 12 -1.69 -8.99 -13.73
CA ASN A 12 -0.67 -8.11 -14.31
C ASN A 12 0.02 -8.73 -15.51
N ILE A 13 0.40 -10.00 -15.44
CA ILE A 13 0.99 -10.72 -16.59
C ILE A 13 0.03 -10.68 -17.77
N TYR A 14 -1.24 -10.99 -17.55
CA TYR A 14 -2.27 -10.91 -18.57
C TYR A 14 -2.37 -9.51 -19.17
N THR A 15 -2.47 -8.46 -18.33
CA THR A 15 -2.54 -7.07 -18.78
C THR A 15 -1.32 -6.67 -19.61
N ILE A 16 -0.11 -7.06 -19.21
CA ILE A 16 1.13 -6.71 -19.92
C ILE A 16 1.23 -7.46 -21.25
N GLN A 17 0.92 -8.76 -21.28
CA GLN A 17 0.93 -9.55 -22.52
C GLN A 17 -0.13 -9.06 -23.50
N SER A 18 -1.32 -8.73 -22.99
CA SER A 18 -2.41 -8.16 -23.79
C SER A 18 -2.00 -6.82 -24.40
N ALA A 19 -1.33 -5.96 -23.62
CA ALA A 19 -0.80 -4.70 -24.12
C ALA A 19 0.32 -4.88 -25.16
N LYS A 20 1.10 -5.97 -25.07
CA LYS A 20 2.14 -6.34 -26.03
C LYS A 20 1.60 -7.01 -27.31
N ASN A 21 0.30 -7.29 -27.39
CA ASN A 21 -0.29 -8.17 -28.42
C ASN A 21 0.48 -9.49 -28.61
N SER A 22 1.12 -9.98 -27.56
CA SER A 22 1.96 -11.17 -27.58
C SER A 22 1.59 -12.03 -26.38
N PHE A 23 0.72 -12.99 -26.63
CA PHE A 23 0.31 -13.97 -25.64
C PHE A 23 1.31 -15.12 -25.65
N SER A 24 2.22 -15.14 -24.68
CA SER A 24 3.06 -16.32 -24.46
C SER A 24 2.24 -17.38 -23.72
N ALA A 25 2.13 -18.58 -24.28
CA ALA A 25 1.38 -19.70 -23.68
C ALA A 25 1.93 -20.14 -22.30
N ASN A 26 3.14 -19.70 -21.94
CA ASN A 26 3.75 -19.96 -20.64
C ASN A 26 3.43 -18.84 -19.65
N PHE A 27 2.28 -18.92 -18.99
CA PHE A 27 2.12 -18.24 -17.71
C PHE A 27 3.02 -18.95 -16.71
N ALA A 28 4.12 -18.30 -16.29
CA ALA A 28 4.99 -18.83 -15.26
C ALA A 28 4.14 -19.21 -14.04
N ARG A 29 4.06 -20.52 -13.75
CA ARG A 29 3.33 -21.03 -12.60
C ARG A 29 4.00 -20.51 -11.34
N ILE A 30 3.20 -19.97 -10.43
CA ILE A 30 3.70 -19.53 -9.13
C ILE A 30 4.17 -20.76 -8.36
N ASP A 31 5.46 -20.79 -8.07
CA ASP A 31 6.07 -21.75 -7.15
C ASP A 31 5.52 -21.52 -5.74
N GLU A 32 4.84 -22.53 -5.17
CA GLU A 32 4.23 -22.42 -3.85
C GLU A 32 5.25 -22.24 -2.73
N GLU A 33 6.46 -22.78 -2.86
CA GLU A 33 7.50 -22.64 -1.84
C GLU A 33 8.04 -21.22 -1.84
N LYS A 34 8.33 -20.66 -3.02
CA LYS A 34 8.70 -19.24 -3.15
C LYS A 34 7.62 -18.33 -2.62
N LEU A 35 6.35 -18.65 -2.88
CA LEU A 35 5.24 -17.86 -2.36
C LEU A 35 5.18 -17.91 -0.82
N LYS A 36 5.37 -19.08 -0.20
CA LYS A 36 5.44 -19.19 1.25
C LYS A 36 6.60 -18.37 1.81
N ALA A 37 7.78 -18.45 1.18
CA ALA A 37 8.93 -17.65 1.57
C ALA A 37 8.67 -16.14 1.47
N ILE A 38 8.01 -15.68 0.40
CA ILE A 38 7.60 -14.28 0.23
C ILE A 38 6.61 -13.85 1.32
N LEU A 39 5.63 -14.69 1.65
CA LEU A 39 4.66 -14.40 2.71
C LEU A 39 5.28 -14.39 4.11
N GLN A 40 6.36 -15.14 4.30
CA GLN A 40 7.17 -15.12 5.53
C GLN A 40 8.15 -13.95 5.57
N SER A 41 8.62 -13.48 4.40
CA SER A 41 9.40 -12.25 4.29
C SER A 41 8.49 -11.06 4.60
N GLY A 42 8.38 -10.76 5.88
CA GLY A 42 7.51 -9.68 6.34
C GLY A 42 7.91 -8.33 5.77
N TRP A 43 6.97 -7.40 5.72
CA TRP A 43 7.28 -6.01 5.44
C TRP A 43 8.35 -5.53 6.45
N LYS A 44 9.31 -4.67 6.09
CA LYS A 44 10.35 -4.11 6.99
C LYS A 44 10.98 -5.08 8.03
N GLY A 45 11.19 -6.36 7.69
CA GLY A 45 11.89 -7.31 8.56
C GLY A 45 11.07 -7.96 9.67
N SER A 46 9.74 -7.75 9.73
CA SER A 46 8.87 -8.48 10.66
C SER A 46 7.60 -8.93 9.96
N ASN A 47 7.17 -10.17 10.23
CA ASN A 47 5.95 -10.70 9.63
C ASN A 47 4.69 -10.19 10.35
N PHE A 48 3.53 -10.48 9.75
CA PHE A 48 2.23 -10.05 10.28
C PHE A 48 1.98 -10.52 11.72
N SER A 49 2.32 -11.78 12.02
CA SER A 49 2.09 -12.38 13.35
C SER A 49 2.93 -11.70 14.41
N GLU A 50 4.22 -11.54 14.16
CA GLU A 50 5.16 -10.84 15.04
C GLU A 50 4.67 -9.43 15.36
N ARG A 51 4.22 -8.67 14.36
CA ARG A 51 3.68 -7.33 14.59
C ARG A 51 2.40 -7.32 15.40
N LEU A 52 1.51 -8.27 15.15
CA LEU A 52 0.25 -8.35 15.88
C LEU A 52 0.51 -8.60 17.37
N TRP A 53 1.42 -9.53 17.66
CA TRP A 53 1.82 -9.86 19.02
C TRP A 53 2.63 -8.75 19.68
N ASP A 54 3.60 -8.15 18.99
CA ASP A 54 4.39 -7.03 19.48
C ASP A 54 3.47 -5.86 19.93
N ASN A 55 2.49 -5.49 19.11
CA ASN A 55 1.53 -4.45 19.49
C ASN A 55 0.70 -4.87 20.73
N SER A 56 0.27 -6.13 20.79
CA SER A 56 -0.56 -6.63 21.89
C SER A 56 0.21 -6.78 23.21
N VAL A 57 1.52 -7.06 23.14
CA VAL A 57 2.38 -7.25 24.31
C VAL A 57 2.96 -5.92 24.79
N ASN A 58 3.37 -5.03 23.90
CA ASN A 58 4.12 -3.82 24.27
C ASN A 58 3.26 -2.57 24.35
N ASN A 59 2.26 -2.41 23.47
CA ASN A 59 1.49 -1.16 23.38
C ASN A 59 0.17 -1.23 24.17
N LEU A 60 -0.52 -2.37 24.13
CA LEU A 60 -1.81 -2.52 24.79
C LEU A 60 -1.72 -2.42 26.32
N PRO A 61 -0.78 -3.10 27.02
CA PRO A 61 -0.71 -3.00 28.47
C PRO A 61 -0.41 -1.57 28.92
N LYS A 62 0.49 -0.86 28.24
CA LYS A 62 0.78 0.54 28.51
C LYS A 62 -0.47 1.42 28.40
N LEU A 63 -1.24 1.27 27.31
CA LEU A 63 -2.48 2.02 27.10
C LEU A 63 -3.52 1.75 28.22
N LEU A 64 -3.66 0.49 28.63
CA LEU A 64 -4.58 0.11 29.69
C LEU A 64 -4.12 0.64 31.05
N SER A 65 -2.83 0.51 31.38
CA SER A 65 -2.25 1.05 32.61
C SER A 65 -2.43 2.57 32.71
N GLU A 66 -2.19 3.32 31.63
CA GLU A 66 -2.43 4.77 31.59
C GLU A 66 -3.91 5.13 31.79
N THR A 67 -4.82 4.33 31.20
CA THR A 67 -6.26 4.53 31.34
C THR A 67 -6.72 4.27 32.77
N LEU A 68 -6.22 3.19 33.39
CA LEU A 68 -6.51 2.85 34.78
C LEU A 68 -5.98 3.92 35.72
N PHE A 69 -4.72 4.35 35.55
CA PHE A 69 -4.11 5.39 36.38
C PHE A 69 -4.91 6.70 36.34
N ARG A 70 -5.33 7.13 35.15
CA ARG A 70 -6.18 8.33 34.99
C ARG A 70 -7.53 8.17 35.69
N GLY A 71 -8.19 7.03 35.51
CA GLY A 71 -9.48 6.80 36.14
C GLY A 71 -9.41 6.73 37.67
N ILE A 72 -8.36 6.09 38.21
CA ILE A 72 -8.10 6.05 39.66
C ILE A 72 -7.84 7.46 40.19
N SER A 73 -7.03 8.25 39.49
CA SER A 73 -6.73 9.63 39.87
C SER A 73 -7.97 10.54 39.88
N LEU A 74 -8.98 10.22 39.07
CA LEU A 74 -10.28 10.91 39.03
C LEU A 74 -11.30 10.35 40.05
N GLY A 75 -10.91 9.35 40.86
CA GLY A 75 -11.78 8.74 41.86
C GLY A 75 -12.83 7.77 41.30
N TYR A 76 -12.65 7.26 40.09
CA TYR A 76 -13.61 6.32 39.49
C TYR A 76 -13.56 4.93 40.15
N GLY A 77 -14.75 4.38 40.43
CA GLY A 77 -14.91 3.01 40.92
C GLY A 77 -14.61 1.94 39.86
N ALA A 78 -14.48 0.70 40.31
CA ALA A 78 -14.05 -0.44 39.49
C ALA A 78 -14.90 -0.65 38.21
N ASP A 79 -16.22 -0.50 38.30
CA ASP A 79 -17.12 -0.68 37.15
C ASP A 79 -16.84 0.33 36.02
N MET A 80 -16.60 1.59 36.40
CA MET A 80 -16.28 2.64 35.45
C MET A 80 -14.90 2.43 34.83
N LEU A 81 -13.90 2.02 35.63
CA LEU A 81 -12.57 1.65 35.14
C LEU A 81 -12.65 0.50 34.13
N ALA A 82 -13.40 -0.56 34.44
CA ALA A 82 -13.60 -1.69 33.55
C ALA A 82 -14.28 -1.26 32.24
N LYS A 83 -15.27 -0.37 32.30
CA LYS A 83 -15.94 0.19 31.12
C LYS A 83 -14.95 1.00 30.25
N MET A 84 -14.12 1.85 30.85
CA MET A 84 -13.11 2.63 30.13
C MET A 84 -12.05 1.73 29.47
N ALA A 85 -11.54 0.73 30.19
CA ALA A 85 -10.59 -0.25 29.67
C ALA A 85 -11.15 -1.03 28.47
N ARG A 86 -12.42 -1.47 28.55
CA ARG A 86 -13.11 -2.15 27.44
C ARG A 86 -13.20 -1.28 26.19
N VAL A 87 -13.54 0.00 26.34
CA VAL A 87 -13.60 0.94 25.20
C VAL A 87 -12.20 1.11 24.58
N LYS A 88 -11.17 1.32 25.40
CA LYS A 88 -9.79 1.47 24.91
C LYS A 88 -9.26 0.23 24.21
N LEU A 89 -9.54 -0.96 24.74
CA LEU A 89 -9.20 -2.23 24.11
C LEU A 89 -9.87 -2.36 22.73
N LYS A 90 -11.16 -2.04 22.64
CA LYS A 90 -11.91 -2.09 21.38
C LYS A 90 -11.33 -1.15 20.34
N ASP A 91 -11.04 0.10 20.72
CA ASP A 91 -10.46 1.10 19.82
C ASP A 91 -9.06 0.70 19.36
N PHE A 92 -8.24 0.19 20.28
CA PHE A 92 -6.92 -0.32 19.98
C PHE A 92 -6.98 -1.47 18.97
N SER A 93 -7.79 -2.50 19.25
CA SER A 93 -7.93 -3.66 18.38
C SER A 93 -8.41 -3.26 16.97
N LYS A 94 -9.45 -2.41 16.89
CA LYS A 94 -9.98 -1.91 15.62
C LYS A 94 -8.91 -1.19 14.81
N TYR A 95 -8.17 -0.29 15.45
CA TYR A 95 -7.09 0.46 14.78
C TYR A 95 -5.96 -0.46 14.32
N GLN A 96 -5.52 -1.39 15.16
CA GLN A 96 -4.41 -2.29 14.88
C GLN A 96 -4.72 -3.25 13.74
N ILE A 97 -5.89 -3.88 13.77
CA ILE A 97 -6.34 -4.80 12.72
C ILE A 97 -6.42 -4.06 11.38
N HIS A 98 -7.10 -2.90 11.35
CA HIS A 98 -7.22 -2.12 10.13
C HIS A 98 -5.84 -1.73 9.57
N ARG A 99 -4.95 -1.22 10.42
CA ARG A 99 -3.60 -0.82 10.02
C ARG A 99 -2.79 -1.97 9.44
N LEU A 100 -2.72 -3.08 10.16
CA LEU A 100 -1.91 -4.22 9.77
C LEU A 100 -2.46 -4.87 8.51
N VAL A 101 -3.77 -5.16 8.45
CA VAL A 101 -4.39 -5.79 7.28
C VAL A 101 -4.21 -4.94 6.03
N THR A 102 -4.46 -3.62 6.10
CA THR A 102 -4.25 -2.73 4.94
C THR A 102 -2.79 -2.71 4.51
N THR A 103 -1.85 -2.62 5.45
CA THR A 103 -0.42 -2.51 5.12
C THR A 103 0.15 -3.81 4.55
N GLU A 104 -0.18 -4.97 5.13
CA GLU A 104 0.28 -6.26 4.61
C GLU A 104 -0.35 -6.58 3.26
N THR A 105 -1.63 -6.24 3.07
CA THR A 105 -2.30 -6.42 1.77
C THR A 105 -1.62 -5.58 0.69
N ALA A 106 -1.33 -4.31 0.98
CA ALA A 106 -0.60 -3.44 0.07
C ALA A 106 0.80 -3.98 -0.23
N HIS A 107 1.51 -4.48 0.80
CA HIS A 107 2.83 -5.06 0.64
C HIS A 107 2.85 -6.28 -0.28
N ILE A 108 1.95 -7.23 -0.06
CA ILE A 108 1.86 -8.45 -0.88
C ILE A 108 1.46 -8.12 -2.31
N THR A 109 0.55 -7.18 -2.50
CA THR A 109 0.15 -6.69 -3.82
C THR A 109 1.35 -6.09 -4.55
N GLU A 110 2.17 -5.28 -3.87
CA GLU A 110 3.36 -4.69 -4.47
C GLU A 110 4.45 -5.72 -4.79
N ILE A 111 4.64 -6.73 -3.94
CA ILE A 111 5.56 -7.82 -4.27
C ILE A 111 5.06 -8.58 -5.51
N ALA A 112 3.76 -8.86 -5.60
CA ALA A 112 3.16 -9.49 -6.77
C ALA A 112 3.34 -8.64 -8.03
N ASN A 113 3.16 -7.32 -7.93
CA ASN A 113 3.43 -6.36 -9.01
C ASN A 113 4.86 -6.50 -9.51
N LEU A 114 5.84 -6.33 -8.63
CA LEU A 114 7.26 -6.41 -8.99
C LEU A 114 7.66 -7.77 -9.56
N SER A 115 7.17 -8.87 -8.99
CA SER A 115 7.40 -10.22 -9.53
C SER A 115 6.83 -10.35 -10.95
N SER A 116 5.60 -9.91 -11.18
CA SER A 116 4.98 -9.95 -12.52
C SER A 116 5.71 -9.07 -13.54
N TYR A 117 6.25 -7.94 -13.11
CA TYR A 117 7.01 -7.02 -13.95
C TYR A 117 8.35 -7.64 -14.37
N ARG A 118 9.07 -8.25 -13.42
CA ARG A 118 10.31 -8.99 -13.71
C ARG A 118 10.10 -10.09 -14.74
N GLU A 119 9.08 -10.92 -14.52
CA GLU A 119 8.75 -12.03 -15.42
C GLU A 119 8.37 -11.54 -16.82
N SER A 120 7.69 -10.39 -16.89
CA SER A 120 7.29 -9.78 -18.16
C SER A 120 8.43 -9.00 -18.85
N GLY A 121 9.66 -9.06 -18.32
CA GLY A 121 10.84 -8.40 -18.88
C GLY A 121 10.88 -6.87 -18.67
N ILE A 122 10.10 -6.33 -17.74
CA ILE A 122 10.11 -4.90 -17.42
C ILE A 122 11.32 -4.60 -16.53
N LYS A 123 12.14 -3.64 -16.96
CA LYS A 123 13.37 -3.25 -16.27
C LYS A 123 13.22 -2.02 -15.38
N ARG A 124 12.25 -1.14 -15.69
CA ARG A 124 12.07 0.14 -15.02
C ARG A 124 10.64 0.31 -14.53
N VAL A 125 10.50 0.96 -13.40
CA VAL A 125 9.22 1.24 -12.74
C VAL A 125 9.17 2.70 -12.31
N GLU A 126 7.96 3.24 -12.24
CA GLU A 126 7.70 4.60 -11.77
C GLU A 126 6.90 4.54 -10.47
N TRP A 127 7.26 5.39 -9.52
CA TRP A 127 6.51 5.51 -8.28
C TRP A 127 5.28 6.39 -8.47
N LEU A 128 4.11 5.82 -8.23
CA LEU A 128 2.83 6.49 -8.33
C LEU A 128 2.27 6.72 -6.92
N ALA A 129 2.33 7.96 -6.47
CA ALA A 129 1.73 8.37 -5.21
C ALA A 129 0.19 8.44 -5.32
N THR A 130 -0.50 8.28 -4.20
CA THR A 130 -1.95 8.56 -4.16
C THR A 130 -2.18 10.06 -4.23
N LEU A 131 -3.17 10.52 -5.02
CA LEU A 131 -3.55 11.93 -5.06
C LEU A 131 -4.61 12.22 -3.99
N GLU A 132 -4.16 12.36 -2.75
CA GLU A 132 -5.01 12.65 -1.60
C GLU A 132 -4.29 13.55 -0.57
N SER A 133 -5.07 14.29 0.23
CA SER A 133 -4.57 15.17 1.30
C SER A 133 -3.68 14.47 2.32
N HIS A 134 -3.96 13.20 2.63
CA HIS A 134 -3.22 12.40 3.62
C HIS A 134 -1.96 11.72 3.06
N THR A 135 -1.60 11.97 1.80
CA THR A 135 -0.36 11.44 1.22
C THR A 135 0.81 12.09 1.96
N CYS A 136 1.75 11.29 2.48
CA CYS A 136 2.88 11.82 3.25
C CYS A 136 3.94 12.45 2.35
N ASP A 137 4.79 13.31 2.91
CA ASP A 137 5.83 14.03 2.15
C ASP A 137 6.83 13.10 1.46
N ILE A 138 7.17 11.97 2.10
CA ILE A 138 8.06 10.96 1.50
C ILE A 138 7.45 10.44 0.19
N CYS A 139 6.17 10.05 0.22
CA CYS A 139 5.48 9.52 -0.95
C CYS A 139 5.27 10.60 -2.02
N ARG A 140 5.03 11.85 -1.63
CA ARG A 140 4.92 12.99 -2.56
C ARG A 140 6.24 13.23 -3.29
N GLN A 141 7.36 13.22 -2.57
CA GLN A 141 8.70 13.40 -3.14
C GLN A 141 9.13 12.26 -4.06
N LEU A 142 8.53 11.07 -3.92
CA LEU A 142 8.80 9.94 -4.79
C LEU A 142 7.92 9.94 -6.04
N ASP A 143 6.82 10.70 -6.07
CA ASP A 143 5.87 10.70 -7.18
C ASP A 143 6.54 11.06 -8.52
N GLY A 144 6.31 10.23 -9.53
CA GLY A 144 6.90 10.38 -10.86
C GLY A 144 8.37 9.97 -10.98
N LYS A 145 9.03 9.59 -9.87
CA LYS A 145 10.43 9.12 -9.94
C LYS A 145 10.50 7.72 -10.55
N LYS A 146 11.46 7.56 -11.46
CA LYS A 146 11.70 6.34 -12.23
C LYS A 146 12.90 5.59 -11.66
N PHE A 147 12.73 4.32 -11.39
CA PHE A 147 13.75 3.45 -10.80
C PHE A 147 13.98 2.22 -11.66
N ASP A 148 15.20 1.68 -11.61
CA ASP A 148 15.41 0.30 -12.05
C ASP A 148 14.69 -0.64 -11.07
N ILE A 149 14.04 -1.68 -11.59
CA ILE A 149 13.18 -2.56 -10.80
C ILE A 149 13.90 -3.19 -9.60
N GLU A 150 15.20 -3.46 -9.73
CA GLU A 150 16.03 -4.03 -8.65
C GLU A 150 16.47 -2.99 -7.61
N LYS A 151 16.46 -1.70 -7.96
CA LYS A 151 16.84 -0.59 -7.06
C LYS A 151 15.64 0.22 -6.58
N ALA A 152 14.44 -0.14 -7.00
CA ALA A 152 13.22 0.58 -6.66
C ALA A 152 12.94 0.47 -5.17
N GLN A 153 12.58 1.61 -4.55
CA GLN A 153 11.95 1.59 -3.24
C GLN A 153 10.62 0.85 -3.33
N LYS A 154 10.41 -0.11 -2.44
CA LYS A 154 9.20 -0.95 -2.44
C LYS A 154 8.08 -0.23 -1.69
N ALA A 155 6.90 -0.11 -2.29
CA ALA A 155 5.69 0.23 -1.55
C ALA A 155 5.22 -1.00 -0.71
N PRO A 156 4.49 -0.81 0.39
CA PRO A 156 4.26 0.45 1.11
C PRO A 156 5.53 0.93 1.84
N GLN A 157 5.74 2.25 1.97
CA GLN A 157 6.87 2.81 2.75
C GLN A 157 6.55 3.04 4.23
N HIS A 158 5.27 3.16 4.56
CA HIS A 158 4.76 3.43 5.90
C HIS A 158 3.39 2.76 6.10
N PRO A 159 2.88 2.64 7.34
CA PRO A 159 1.54 2.12 7.56
C PRO A 159 0.50 2.96 6.81
N TYR A 160 -0.55 2.33 6.28
CA TYR A 160 -1.58 2.99 5.45
C TYR A 160 -1.08 3.63 4.15
N CYS A 161 0.14 3.32 3.69
CA CYS A 161 0.59 3.75 2.38
C CYS A 161 -0.27 3.10 1.28
N ARG A 162 -0.77 3.92 0.36
CA ARG A 162 -1.61 3.53 -0.79
C ARG A 162 -0.94 3.81 -2.14
N CYS A 163 0.37 4.07 -2.10
CA CYS A 163 1.18 4.27 -3.30
C CYS A 163 1.53 2.91 -3.91
N THR A 164 1.83 2.90 -5.20
CA THR A 164 2.15 1.69 -5.97
C THR A 164 3.27 2.00 -6.94
N LEU A 165 4.01 0.97 -7.37
CA LEU A 165 4.88 1.10 -8.54
C LEU A 165 4.11 0.71 -9.79
N ILE A 166 4.30 1.46 -10.87
CA ILE A 166 3.77 1.14 -12.20
C ILE A 166 4.91 0.80 -13.16
N PRO A 167 4.70 -0.10 -14.13
CA PRO A 167 5.75 -0.50 -15.05
C PRO A 167 5.98 0.58 -16.11
N ILE A 168 7.25 0.82 -16.45
CA ILE A 168 7.62 1.70 -17.57
C ILE A 168 7.96 0.81 -18.77
N THR A 169 7.19 0.93 -19.84
CA THR A 169 7.23 0.04 -21.01
C THR A 169 8.02 0.60 -22.19
N SER A 170 8.86 1.61 -21.97
CA SER A 170 9.49 2.51 -22.95
C SER A 170 10.46 1.89 -23.98
N TYR A 171 10.32 0.62 -24.36
CA TYR A 171 11.04 -0.04 -25.44
C TYR A 171 10.19 -0.29 -26.68
N ASP A 172 8.89 -0.05 -26.64
CA ASP A 172 8.00 -0.19 -27.79
C ASP A 172 7.05 1.00 -27.89
N LYS A 173 7.26 1.86 -28.90
CA LYS A 173 6.40 3.02 -29.19
C LYS A 173 4.93 2.63 -29.39
N ARG A 174 4.63 1.38 -29.73
CA ARG A 174 3.26 0.86 -29.84
C ARG A 174 2.63 0.67 -28.45
N ILE A 175 3.41 0.28 -27.45
CA ILE A 175 2.95 0.14 -26.06
C ILE A 175 2.89 1.51 -25.38
N ASP A 176 3.83 2.41 -25.69
CA ASP A 176 3.74 3.81 -25.27
C ASP A 176 2.41 4.40 -25.75
N SER A 177 1.95 4.17 -26.99
CA SER A 177 0.62 4.65 -27.40
C SER A 177 -0.58 4.08 -26.62
N LEU A 178 -0.44 2.90 -25.97
CA LEU A 178 -1.50 2.27 -25.16
C LEU A 178 -1.50 2.72 -23.70
N PHE A 179 -0.33 3.13 -23.15
CA PHE A 179 -0.19 3.70 -21.81
C PHE A 179 -0.17 5.24 -21.81
N GLU A 180 0.29 5.88 -22.88
CA GLU A 180 0.13 7.30 -23.19
C GLU A 180 -1.34 7.64 -23.51
N SER A 181 -2.12 6.69 -24.05
CA SER A 181 -3.58 6.86 -24.18
C SER A 181 -4.33 6.68 -22.84
N ILE A 182 -3.63 6.36 -21.74
CA ILE A 182 -4.10 6.59 -20.37
C ILE A 182 -3.87 8.06 -19.95
N ASP A 183 -3.70 8.99 -20.89
CA ASP A 183 -4.21 10.37 -20.79
C ASP A 183 -3.93 11.08 -19.45
N ASN A 184 -2.74 10.94 -18.85
CA ASN A 184 -2.37 11.49 -17.53
C ASN A 184 -3.50 11.39 -16.47
N LYS A 185 -4.39 10.39 -16.59
CA LYS A 185 -5.67 10.35 -15.89
C LYS A 185 -5.48 9.59 -14.59
N ARG A 186 -5.32 10.32 -13.50
CA ARG A 186 -5.12 9.76 -12.17
C ARG A 186 -6.39 9.89 -11.35
N TRP A 187 -6.75 8.81 -10.66
CA TRP A 187 -7.78 8.88 -9.63
C TRP A 187 -7.27 9.72 -8.46
N ASN A 188 -8.09 10.66 -8.01
CA ASN A 188 -7.82 11.48 -6.84
C ASN A 188 -9.01 11.46 -5.89
N ARG A 189 -8.76 11.82 -4.63
CA ARG A 189 -9.80 12.11 -3.65
C ARG A 189 -9.82 13.60 -3.36
N THR A 190 -10.91 14.27 -3.70
CA THR A 190 -11.04 15.71 -3.49
C THR A 190 -11.07 15.99 -1.98
N PRO A 191 -10.18 16.83 -1.43
CA PRO A 191 -10.10 17.11 0.01
C PRO A 191 -11.37 17.76 0.56
N LYS A 192 -11.99 18.66 -0.22
CA LYS A 192 -13.18 19.42 0.23
C LYS A 192 -14.44 18.56 0.36
N THR A 193 -14.60 17.55 -0.50
CA THR A 193 -15.84 16.75 -0.58
C THR A 193 -15.64 15.29 -0.22
N GLY A 194 -14.40 14.82 -0.13
CA GLY A 194 -14.04 13.42 0.07
C GLY A 194 -14.41 12.50 -1.10
N LYS A 195 -14.93 13.04 -2.23
CA LYS A 195 -15.37 12.26 -3.39
C LYS A 195 -14.19 11.95 -4.33
N GLY A 196 -14.22 10.76 -4.92
CA GLY A 196 -13.25 10.32 -5.91
C GLY A 196 -13.55 10.92 -7.29
N LYS A 197 -12.53 11.43 -7.97
CA LYS A 197 -12.63 11.92 -9.36
C LYS A 197 -11.39 11.51 -10.15
N ILE A 198 -11.51 11.37 -11.47
CA ILE A 198 -10.36 11.21 -12.35
C ILE A 198 -9.96 12.60 -12.85
N VAL A 199 -8.68 12.93 -12.71
CA VAL A 199 -8.09 14.21 -13.14
C VAL A 199 -6.90 13.98 -14.05
N LYS A 200 -6.67 14.89 -15.00
CA LYS A 200 -5.51 14.87 -15.89
C LYS A 200 -4.34 15.60 -15.22
N VAL A 201 -3.46 14.86 -14.56
CA VAL A 201 -2.27 15.38 -13.85
C VAL A 201 -1.15 14.36 -13.90
N ASN A 202 0.09 14.83 -14.06
CA ASN A 202 1.25 13.96 -14.07
C ASN A 202 1.79 13.73 -12.67
N THR A 203 1.86 14.79 -11.87
CA THR A 203 2.51 14.77 -10.57
C THR A 203 1.59 15.20 -9.43
N PHE A 204 1.93 14.81 -8.21
CA PHE A 204 1.27 15.25 -6.99
C PHE A 204 1.35 16.77 -6.82
N ASP A 205 2.46 17.39 -7.20
CA ASP A 205 2.67 18.84 -7.07
C ASP A 205 1.78 19.64 -8.03
N GLU A 206 1.53 19.14 -9.23
CA GLU A 206 0.53 19.71 -10.13
C GLU A 206 -0.87 19.58 -9.54
N TRP A 207 -1.20 18.40 -9.01
CA TRP A 207 -2.49 18.13 -8.38
C TRP A 207 -2.74 19.01 -7.14
N SER A 208 -1.75 19.19 -6.27
CA SER A 208 -1.88 19.98 -5.04
C SER A 208 -2.18 21.46 -5.36
N LYS A 209 -1.54 22.00 -6.40
CA LYS A 209 -1.81 23.36 -6.92
C LYS A 209 -3.21 23.48 -7.49
N LEU A 210 -3.67 22.51 -8.28
CA LEU A 210 -5.03 22.53 -8.87
C LEU A 210 -6.14 22.53 -7.81
N VAL A 211 -5.92 21.84 -6.70
CA VAL A 211 -6.92 21.70 -5.63
C VAL A 211 -6.76 22.78 -4.54
N ASN A 212 -5.75 23.64 -4.68
CA ASN A 212 -5.39 24.70 -3.75
C ASN A 212 -5.27 24.20 -2.30
N ILE A 213 -4.61 23.06 -2.13
CA ILE A 213 -4.27 22.51 -0.82
C ILE A 213 -2.95 23.15 -0.43
N LYS A 214 -2.94 23.92 0.66
CA LYS A 214 -1.66 24.23 1.33
C LYS A 214 -1.13 22.92 1.90
N VAL A 215 -0.12 22.39 1.24
CA VAL A 215 0.70 21.27 1.70
C VAL A 215 1.70 21.80 2.70
#